data_AF-A0A1Y6K3W6-F1
#
_entry.id   AF-A0A1Y6K3W6-F1
#
_cell.length_a   1.000
_cell.length_b   1.000
_cell.length_c   1.000
_cell.angle_alpha   90.00
_cell.angle_beta   90.00
_cell.angle_gamma   90.00
#
_symmetry.space_group_name_H-M   'P 1'
#
loop_
_entity.id
_entity.type
_entity.pdbx_description
1 polymer ?
#
loop_
_entity_poly.entity_id
_entity_poly.type
_entity_poly.pdbx_seq_one_letter_code
_entity_poly.pdbx_strand_id
1 'polypeptide(L)'
;MSFENMAPLVIDGVKNKIVLLVMDGLGGLPMEPGGKTELEAAKTPNMDSLAEKSMLGLHEAIRPGITPGSGPAHLSLFGYDPLKYVVGRGVLSALGIDFNLQPNDVAARGNFCTVDENGLVTDRRAGRIPTEEGQRLCDLLLQNIKIPGVEVFLAPEKEYRFLLVIRAEGLSPNVQETDPQVLGKKPLIASALDKKSERTAEIIQEFVSQAERILVDESPANMLLLRGFAQLPDWPKIPDVLNLKAIAIAMYPMYRGVAKLVGMESPAAAQSYDEEIDMLENFWEDYDYFFVHIKKTDSYGEDGNFEKKVQEIEKVDALLPRIMALDPSVLIITGDHSTPCLMKKHSWHPVPLLFYSKMCRPDNIASFGESACRRGSLGVRFPAYELMNLAMAHAGRLEKFGA
;
A
#
# COMPACT_ATOMS: atom_id res chain seq x y z
N MET A 1 -13.66 15.39 -2.20
CA MET A 1 -14.60 15.69 -1.09
C MET A 1 -14.13 14.94 0.17
N SER A 2 -14.20 15.52 1.37
CA SER A 2 -13.89 14.76 2.60
C SER A 2 -14.98 13.73 2.91
N PHE A 3 -14.62 12.64 3.58
CA PHE A 3 -15.61 11.65 4.04
C PHE A 3 -16.70 12.26 4.93
N GLU A 4 -16.38 13.28 5.74
CA GLU A 4 -17.35 14.03 6.55
C GLU A 4 -18.48 14.67 5.71
N ASN A 5 -18.16 15.11 4.49
CA ASN A 5 -19.14 15.72 3.59
C ASN A 5 -19.83 14.69 2.70
N MET A 6 -19.21 13.53 2.48
CA MET A 6 -19.75 12.45 1.67
C MET A 6 -20.72 11.56 2.44
N ALA A 7 -20.40 11.18 3.68
CA ALA A 7 -21.19 10.23 4.47
C ALA A 7 -22.68 10.60 4.57
N PRO A 8 -23.07 11.88 4.76
CA PRO A 8 -24.48 12.27 4.78
C PRO A 8 -25.23 12.10 3.45
N LEU A 9 -24.51 11.93 2.34
CA LEU A 9 -25.09 11.73 1.01
C LEU A 9 -25.23 10.24 0.65
N VAL A 10 -24.68 9.32 1.44
CA VAL A 10 -24.67 7.91 1.07
C VAL A 10 -26.08 7.31 1.20
N ILE A 11 -26.54 6.65 0.13
CA ILE A 11 -27.85 5.98 0.10
C ILE A 11 -27.71 4.54 0.59
N ASP A 12 -28.57 4.17 1.54
CA ASP A 12 -28.64 2.81 2.08
C ASP A 12 -29.38 1.83 1.14
N GLY A 13 -29.00 0.56 1.20
CA GLY A 13 -29.72 -0.54 0.53
C GLY A 13 -29.52 -0.64 -0.99
N VAL A 14 -28.69 0.22 -1.58
CA VAL A 14 -28.25 0.10 -2.98
C VAL A 14 -27.34 -1.12 -3.12
N LYS A 15 -27.59 -1.96 -4.13
CA LYS A 15 -26.83 -3.21 -4.37
C LYS A 15 -25.83 -3.14 -5.52
N ASN A 16 -25.67 -1.97 -6.13
CA ASN A 16 -24.76 -1.75 -7.27
C ASN A 16 -23.30 -1.96 -6.85
N LYS A 17 -22.60 -2.85 -7.55
CA LYS A 17 -21.25 -3.29 -7.18
C LYS A 17 -20.17 -2.49 -7.91
N ILE A 18 -19.07 -2.21 -7.20
CA ILE A 18 -17.91 -1.46 -7.68
C ILE A 18 -16.70 -2.38 -7.65
N VAL A 19 -15.99 -2.49 -8.77
CA VAL A 19 -14.73 -3.21 -8.86
C VAL A 19 -13.60 -2.23 -9.18
N LEU A 20 -12.57 -2.20 -8.35
CA LEU A 20 -11.31 -1.53 -8.60
C LEU A 20 -10.25 -2.61 -8.90
N LEU A 21 -9.89 -2.73 -10.18
CA LEU A 21 -8.81 -3.59 -10.66
C LEU A 21 -7.52 -2.77 -10.80
N VAL A 22 -6.55 -3.05 -9.94
CA VAL A 22 -5.25 -2.36 -9.92
C VAL A 22 -4.17 -3.30 -10.46
N MET A 23 -3.55 -2.89 -11.56
CA MET A 23 -2.27 -3.43 -12.02
C MET A 23 -1.15 -2.57 -11.42
N ASP A 24 -0.46 -3.09 -10.40
CA ASP A 24 0.59 -2.37 -9.69
C ASP A 24 1.64 -1.81 -10.66
N GLY A 25 2.04 -0.56 -10.50
CA GLY A 25 3.07 0.04 -11.36
C GLY A 25 2.71 0.14 -12.84
N LEU A 26 1.42 0.07 -13.22
CA LEU A 26 0.93 0.03 -14.61
C LEU A 26 1.60 1.06 -15.52
N GLY A 27 1.68 2.31 -15.06
CA GLY A 27 2.19 3.41 -15.86
C GLY A 27 3.61 3.17 -16.35
N GLY A 28 3.82 3.42 -17.63
CA GLY A 28 4.99 3.04 -18.39
C GLY A 28 5.66 4.20 -19.13
N LEU A 29 6.74 3.88 -19.84
CA LEU A 29 7.43 4.77 -20.77
C LEU A 29 7.97 3.97 -21.95
N PRO A 30 8.02 4.56 -23.15
CA PRO A 30 8.67 3.91 -24.26
C PRO A 30 10.18 3.78 -24.02
N MET A 31 10.75 2.63 -24.41
CA MET A 31 12.19 2.38 -24.28
C MET A 31 13.04 3.31 -25.15
N GLU A 32 12.47 3.76 -26.28
CA GLU A 32 13.09 4.70 -27.21
C GLU A 32 12.10 5.82 -27.57
N PRO A 33 12.57 7.05 -27.87
CA PRO A 33 11.69 8.15 -28.27
C PRO A 33 10.77 7.77 -29.44
N GLY A 34 9.46 8.04 -29.29
CA GLY A 34 8.45 7.71 -30.30
C GLY A 34 7.95 6.26 -30.27
N GLY A 35 8.50 5.42 -29.39
CA GLY A 35 7.98 4.09 -29.12
C GLY A 35 6.67 4.09 -28.34
N LYS A 36 6.17 2.88 -28.06
CA LYS A 36 5.01 2.61 -27.22
C LYS A 36 5.43 2.37 -25.78
N THR A 37 4.59 2.74 -24.81
CA THR A 37 4.71 2.26 -23.43
C THR A 37 4.43 0.76 -23.33
N GLU A 38 4.69 0.17 -22.16
CA GLU A 38 4.38 -1.23 -21.88
C GLU A 38 2.88 -1.54 -22.07
N LEU A 39 1.99 -0.67 -21.58
CA LEU A 39 0.55 -0.82 -21.77
C LEU A 39 0.15 -0.67 -23.25
N GLU A 40 0.71 0.30 -23.97
CA GLU A 40 0.41 0.53 -25.39
C GLU A 40 1.00 -0.56 -26.33
N ALA A 41 2.04 -1.27 -25.88
CA ALA A 41 2.68 -2.36 -26.59
C ALA A 41 1.96 -3.70 -26.39
N ALA A 42 1.27 -3.87 -25.26
CA ALA A 42 0.46 -5.06 -24.97
C ALA A 42 -0.72 -5.21 -25.93
N LYS A 43 -1.05 -6.45 -26.28
CA LYS A 43 -2.27 -6.77 -27.03
C LYS A 43 -3.44 -6.88 -26.05
N THR A 44 -4.21 -5.81 -25.94
CA THR A 44 -5.26 -5.66 -24.93
C THR A 44 -6.65 -5.47 -25.55
N PRO A 45 -7.14 -6.40 -26.39
CA PRO A 45 -8.40 -6.20 -27.12
C PRO A 45 -9.62 -6.03 -26.20
N ASN A 46 -9.61 -6.64 -25.00
CA ASN A 46 -10.73 -6.53 -24.08
C ASN A 46 -10.76 -5.15 -23.40
N MET A 47 -9.62 -4.67 -22.92
CA MET A 47 -9.50 -3.32 -22.36
C MET A 47 -9.72 -2.24 -23.42
N ASP A 48 -9.24 -2.44 -24.65
CA ASP A 48 -9.46 -1.51 -25.76
C ASP A 48 -10.94 -1.41 -26.15
N SER A 49 -11.65 -2.54 -26.20
CA SER A 49 -13.10 -2.55 -26.45
C SER A 49 -13.88 -1.92 -25.29
N LEU A 50 -13.42 -2.11 -24.06
CA LEU A 50 -14.04 -1.47 -22.89
C LEU A 50 -13.78 0.04 -22.87
N ALA A 51 -12.60 0.48 -23.30
CA ALA A 51 -12.20 1.89 -23.36
C ALA A 51 -13.15 2.73 -24.21
N GLU A 52 -13.62 2.19 -25.34
CA GLU A 52 -14.58 2.86 -26.23
C GLU A 52 -15.90 3.24 -25.51
N LYS A 53 -16.27 2.46 -24.49
CA LYS A 53 -17.50 2.61 -23.69
C LYS A 53 -17.25 3.28 -22.34
N SER A 54 -16.04 3.79 -22.10
CA SER A 54 -15.58 4.27 -20.80
C SER A 54 -15.18 5.74 -20.84
N MET A 55 -15.02 6.33 -19.66
CA MET A 55 -14.27 7.57 -19.49
C MET A 55 -12.80 7.21 -19.25
N LEU A 56 -11.89 7.87 -19.97
CA LEU A 56 -10.45 7.69 -19.79
C LEU A 56 -9.83 8.92 -19.12
N GLY A 57 -8.65 8.73 -18.55
CA GLY A 57 -7.83 9.82 -18.06
C GLY A 57 -6.51 9.33 -17.49
N LEU A 58 -5.74 10.27 -16.95
CA LEU A 58 -4.57 9.97 -16.15
C LEU A 58 -4.80 10.48 -14.73
N HIS A 59 -4.53 9.66 -13.74
CA HIS A 59 -4.63 10.06 -12.33
C HIS A 59 -3.26 10.31 -11.70
N GLU A 60 -3.27 11.11 -10.63
CA GLU A 60 -2.12 11.33 -9.76
C GLU A 60 -2.40 10.74 -8.39
N ALA A 61 -1.56 9.79 -7.96
CA ALA A 61 -1.65 9.18 -6.65
C ALA A 61 -1.48 10.23 -5.54
N ILE A 62 -0.38 10.99 -5.55
CA ILE A 62 -0.08 11.97 -4.50
C ILE A 62 -0.39 13.39 -4.98
N ARG A 63 0.53 13.99 -5.76
CA ARG A 63 0.46 15.35 -6.34
C ARG A 63 1.46 15.42 -7.51
N PRO A 64 1.39 16.46 -8.37
CA PRO A 64 2.34 16.64 -9.47
C PRO A 64 3.80 16.58 -9.02
N GLY A 65 4.59 15.73 -9.68
CA GLY A 65 6.03 15.63 -9.44
C GLY A 65 6.45 14.82 -8.21
N ILE A 66 5.50 14.25 -7.46
CA ILE A 66 5.81 13.40 -6.29
C ILE A 66 5.78 11.93 -6.72
N THR A 67 6.89 11.22 -6.55
CA THR A 67 6.93 9.76 -6.71
C THR A 67 6.23 9.10 -5.52
N PRO A 68 5.15 8.32 -5.74
CA PRO A 68 4.45 7.61 -4.67
C PRO A 68 5.22 6.39 -4.16
N GLY A 69 5.04 6.10 -2.87
CA GLY A 69 5.18 4.74 -2.35
C GLY A 69 3.83 4.01 -2.42
N SER A 70 3.85 2.68 -2.49
CA SER A 70 2.64 1.89 -2.76
C SER A 70 1.56 2.06 -1.69
N GLY A 71 1.92 2.20 -0.40
CA GLY A 71 0.96 2.42 0.68
C GLY A 71 0.12 3.71 0.49
N PRO A 72 0.76 4.90 0.45
CA PRO A 72 0.07 6.16 0.15
C PRO A 72 -0.68 6.16 -1.19
N ALA A 73 -0.16 5.49 -2.22
CA ALA A 73 -0.84 5.40 -3.52
C ALA A 73 -2.18 4.66 -3.43
N HIS A 74 -2.19 3.52 -2.74
CA HIS A 74 -3.41 2.74 -2.52
C HIS A 74 -4.43 3.47 -1.66
N LEU A 75 -3.99 4.15 -0.59
CA LEU A 75 -4.88 5.01 0.19
C LEU A 75 -5.57 6.06 -0.68
N SER A 76 -4.84 6.63 -1.63
CA SER A 76 -5.40 7.57 -2.59
C SER A 76 -6.48 6.89 -3.45
N LEU A 77 -6.21 5.71 -4.02
CA LEU A 77 -7.23 4.97 -4.78
C LEU A 77 -8.47 4.63 -3.93
N PHE A 78 -8.32 4.47 -2.62
CA PHE A 78 -9.41 4.21 -1.67
C PHE A 78 -10.14 5.48 -1.20
N GLY A 79 -9.79 6.66 -1.73
CA GLY A 79 -10.44 7.94 -1.41
C GLY A 79 -9.80 8.73 -0.25
N TYR A 80 -8.70 8.25 0.31
CA TYR A 80 -7.98 8.90 1.40
C TYR A 80 -6.88 9.80 0.81
N ASP A 81 -6.98 11.13 0.98
CA ASP A 81 -5.88 12.03 0.59
C ASP A 81 -4.61 11.68 1.38
N PRO A 82 -3.53 11.22 0.72
CA PRO A 82 -2.33 10.70 1.38
C PRO A 82 -1.55 11.80 2.12
N LEU A 83 -1.84 13.08 1.86
CA LEU A 83 -1.25 14.20 2.60
C LEU A 83 -2.01 14.51 3.90
N LYS A 84 -3.27 14.06 4.02
CA LYS A 84 -4.09 14.16 5.23
C LYS A 84 -3.99 12.88 6.06
N TYR A 85 -4.13 11.73 5.43
CA TYR A 85 -4.14 10.41 6.06
C TYR A 85 -2.75 9.75 5.92
N VAL A 86 -1.81 10.21 6.75
CA VAL A 86 -0.42 9.74 6.73
C VAL A 86 -0.26 8.48 7.58
N VAL A 87 0.16 7.36 6.97
CA VAL A 87 0.51 6.13 7.70
C VAL A 87 1.95 6.22 8.22
N GLY A 88 2.15 5.92 9.49
CA GLY A 88 3.48 5.84 10.08
C GLY A 88 4.28 4.62 9.59
N ARG A 89 5.62 4.73 9.58
CA ARG A 89 6.51 3.69 9.02
C ARG A 89 6.41 2.35 9.76
N GLY A 90 6.25 2.36 11.09
CA GLY A 90 6.08 1.14 11.88
C GLY A 90 4.80 0.38 11.50
N VAL A 91 3.70 1.10 11.26
CA VAL A 91 2.47 0.48 10.75
C VAL A 91 2.69 -0.10 9.36
N LEU A 92 3.28 0.65 8.42
CA LEU A 92 3.58 0.13 7.07
C LEU A 92 4.49 -1.12 7.11
N SER A 93 5.48 -1.15 8.01
CA SER A 93 6.34 -2.31 8.25
C SER A 93 5.53 -3.53 8.68
N ALA A 94 4.61 -3.36 9.64
CA ALA A 94 3.73 -4.43 10.10
C ALA A 94 2.80 -4.94 8.99
N LEU A 95 2.18 -4.03 8.25
CA LEU A 95 1.31 -4.36 7.12
C LEU A 95 2.07 -5.10 6.01
N GLY A 96 3.34 -4.75 5.79
CA GLY A 96 4.21 -5.37 4.78
C GLY A 96 4.52 -6.85 5.01
N ILE A 97 4.29 -7.37 6.22
CA ILE A 97 4.47 -8.78 6.56
C ILE A 97 3.17 -9.46 7.06
N ASP A 98 2.01 -8.83 6.81
CA ASP A 98 0.68 -9.27 7.27
C ASP A 98 0.57 -9.45 8.80
N PHE A 99 1.32 -8.64 9.58
CA PHE A 99 1.20 -8.63 11.03
C PHE A 99 -0.11 -7.97 11.45
N ASN A 100 -0.88 -8.67 12.28
CA ASN A 100 -2.18 -8.19 12.76
C ASN A 100 -2.05 -7.20 13.93
N LEU A 101 -1.77 -5.93 13.61
CA LEU A 101 -1.73 -4.86 14.60
C LEU A 101 -3.06 -4.68 15.32
N GLN A 102 -2.99 -4.43 16.61
CA GLN A 102 -4.12 -4.15 17.49
C GLN A 102 -4.15 -2.66 17.88
N PRO A 103 -5.30 -2.14 18.37
CA PRO A 103 -5.42 -0.74 18.76
C PRO A 103 -4.40 -0.27 19.79
N ASN A 104 -3.89 -1.14 20.65
CA ASN A 104 -2.91 -0.82 21.71
C ASN A 104 -1.45 -1.08 21.30
N ASP A 105 -1.20 -1.34 20.02
CA ASP A 105 0.14 -1.66 19.53
C ASP A 105 0.89 -0.39 19.12
N VAL A 106 2.14 -0.27 19.56
CA VAL A 106 3.12 0.65 18.95
C VAL A 106 4.12 -0.18 18.15
N ALA A 107 4.12 0.04 16.85
CA ALA A 107 5.01 -0.59 15.90
C ALA A 107 6.17 0.33 15.53
N ALA A 108 7.33 -0.24 15.25
CA ALA A 108 8.49 0.45 14.73
C ALA A 108 9.24 -0.43 13.75
N ARG A 109 9.91 0.21 12.79
CA ARG A 109 10.85 -0.50 11.94
C ARG A 109 12.23 -0.50 12.58
N GLY A 110 12.75 -1.68 12.80
CA GLY A 110 14.09 -1.93 13.28
C GLY A 110 15.08 -2.21 12.16
N ASN A 111 16.33 -1.82 12.39
CA ASN A 111 17.50 -2.28 11.66
C ASN A 111 18.49 -2.89 12.65
N PHE A 112 19.04 -4.05 12.35
CA PHE A 112 20.31 -4.48 12.92
C PHE A 112 21.45 -3.62 12.36
N CYS A 113 22.40 -3.26 13.22
CA CYS A 113 23.54 -2.41 12.89
C CYS A 113 24.82 -2.88 13.58
N THR A 114 25.93 -2.29 13.17
CA THR A 114 27.25 -2.48 13.76
C THR A 114 27.67 -1.21 14.51
N VAL A 115 28.14 -1.37 15.74
CA VAL A 115 28.79 -0.33 16.55
C VAL A 115 30.24 -0.72 16.89
N ASP A 116 31.10 0.28 17.08
CA ASP A 116 32.48 0.10 17.55
C ASP A 116 32.58 -0.02 19.09
N GLU A 117 33.79 -0.16 19.63
CA GLU A 117 34.05 -0.26 21.08
C GLU A 117 33.62 0.98 21.88
N ASN A 118 33.40 2.12 21.21
CA ASN A 118 32.90 3.35 21.82
C ASN A 118 31.36 3.46 21.71
N GLY A 119 30.70 2.49 21.09
CA GLY A 119 29.27 2.47 20.81
C GLY A 119 28.86 3.37 19.64
N LEU A 120 29.80 3.79 18.78
CA LEU A 120 29.51 4.60 17.60
C LEU A 120 29.08 3.70 16.45
N VAL A 121 27.99 4.05 15.77
CA VAL A 121 27.49 3.29 14.62
C VAL A 121 28.47 3.38 13.46
N THR A 122 29.04 2.24 13.07
CA THR A 122 29.98 2.08 11.95
C THR A 122 29.27 1.58 10.68
N ASP A 123 28.21 0.78 10.84
CA ASP A 123 27.34 0.38 9.74
C ASP A 123 25.87 0.27 10.20
N ARG A 124 25.01 1.13 9.66
CA ARG A 124 23.55 1.15 9.95
C ARG A 124 22.77 -0.05 9.40
N ARG A 125 23.44 -0.95 8.68
CA ARG A 125 22.85 -2.08 7.95
C ARG A 125 23.54 -3.40 8.24
N ALA A 126 24.55 -3.42 9.13
CA ALA A 126 25.30 -4.62 9.49
C ALA A 126 25.77 -5.43 8.25
N GLY A 127 26.39 -4.78 7.27
CA GLY A 127 26.85 -5.44 6.05
C GLY A 127 25.74 -5.99 5.14
N ARG A 128 24.47 -5.64 5.40
CA ARG A 128 23.27 -6.27 4.83
C ARG A 128 23.26 -7.78 5.05
N ILE A 129 23.28 -8.19 6.33
CA ILE A 129 23.10 -9.60 6.70
C ILE A 129 21.91 -10.25 5.93
N PRO A 130 22.00 -11.55 5.60
CA PRO A 130 20.88 -12.28 5.01
C PRO A 130 19.66 -12.27 5.93
N THR A 131 18.46 -12.37 5.36
CA THR A 131 17.20 -12.42 6.15
C THR A 131 17.17 -13.55 7.18
N GLU A 132 17.78 -14.70 6.86
CA GLU A 132 17.90 -15.84 7.79
C GLU A 132 18.65 -15.47 9.07
N GLU A 133 19.69 -14.66 8.95
CA GLU A 133 20.44 -14.16 10.09
C GLU A 133 19.62 -13.12 10.88
N GLY A 134 18.87 -12.26 10.17
CA GLY A 134 17.90 -11.36 10.81
C GLY A 134 16.83 -12.11 11.61
N GLN A 135 16.35 -13.26 11.12
CA GLN A 135 15.42 -14.14 11.84
C GLN A 135 16.06 -14.68 13.12
N ARG A 136 17.28 -15.23 13.02
CA ARG A 136 18.01 -15.77 14.18
C ARG A 136 18.17 -14.72 15.28
N LEU A 137 18.52 -13.49 14.91
CA LEU A 137 18.67 -12.39 15.87
C LEU A 137 17.32 -11.97 16.48
N CYS A 138 16.24 -11.93 15.70
CA CYS A 138 14.90 -11.69 16.26
C CYS A 138 14.51 -12.76 17.28
N ASP A 139 14.76 -14.04 16.99
CA ASP A 139 14.46 -15.15 17.88
C ASP A 139 15.29 -15.08 19.17
N LEU A 140 16.59 -14.77 19.04
CA LEU A 140 17.50 -14.56 20.17
C LEU A 140 16.97 -13.45 21.10
N LEU A 141 16.56 -12.32 20.53
CA LEU A 141 16.00 -11.22 21.30
C LEU A 141 14.67 -11.60 21.96
N LEU A 142 13.74 -12.25 21.26
CA LEU A 142 12.44 -12.67 21.83
C LEU A 142 12.58 -13.67 22.99
N GLN A 143 13.55 -14.58 22.89
CA GLN A 143 13.83 -15.56 23.94
C GLN A 143 14.30 -14.88 25.23
N ASN A 144 15.18 -13.89 25.10
CA ASN A 144 15.91 -13.31 26.24
C ASN A 144 15.31 -12.00 26.77
N ILE A 145 14.62 -11.21 25.95
CA ILE A 145 14.00 -9.96 26.38
C ILE A 145 12.72 -10.25 27.15
N LYS A 146 12.60 -9.63 28.33
CA LYS A 146 11.41 -9.66 29.17
C LYS A 146 11.17 -8.27 29.76
N ILE A 147 9.99 -7.72 29.49
CA ILE A 147 9.53 -6.43 30.03
C ILE A 147 8.20 -6.69 30.76
N PRO A 148 8.14 -6.53 32.10
CA PRO A 148 6.92 -6.83 32.86
C PRO A 148 5.69 -6.05 32.36
N GLY A 149 4.59 -6.76 32.14
CA GLY A 149 3.32 -6.16 31.70
C GLY A 149 3.30 -5.66 30.26
N VAL A 150 4.24 -6.13 29.42
CA VAL A 150 4.39 -5.74 28.02
C VAL A 150 4.61 -6.98 27.17
N GLU A 151 3.83 -7.11 26.10
CA GLU A 151 4.11 -8.11 25.06
C GLU A 151 5.01 -7.48 23.99
N VAL A 152 6.08 -8.19 23.62
CA VAL A 152 7.05 -7.77 22.61
C VAL A 152 7.02 -8.77 21.47
N PHE A 153 6.83 -8.27 20.25
CA PHE A 153 6.88 -9.05 19.03
C PHE A 153 8.02 -8.54 18.14
N LEU A 154 8.76 -9.47 17.56
CA LEU A 154 9.79 -9.21 16.56
C LEU A 154 9.55 -10.14 15.38
N ALA A 155 9.66 -9.59 14.18
CA ALA A 155 9.59 -10.39 12.95
C ALA A 155 10.59 -9.83 11.94
N PRO A 156 11.41 -10.68 11.29
CA PRO A 156 12.35 -10.17 10.31
C PRO A 156 11.62 -9.63 9.08
N GLU A 157 12.21 -8.61 8.49
CA GLU A 157 11.93 -8.15 7.14
C GLU A 157 13.09 -8.57 6.21
N LYS A 158 13.18 -7.99 5.02
CA LYS A 158 14.29 -8.22 4.09
C LYS A 158 15.64 -7.76 4.68
N GLU A 159 16.62 -8.66 4.67
CA GLU A 159 18.00 -8.42 5.12
C GLU A 159 18.05 -8.06 6.63
N TYR A 160 18.78 -7.00 6.98
CA TYR A 160 19.04 -6.50 8.32
C TYR A 160 17.83 -5.83 9.01
N ARG A 161 16.64 -5.86 8.41
CA ARG A 161 15.48 -5.13 8.92
C ARG A 161 14.57 -6.07 9.69
N PHE A 162 13.82 -5.50 10.62
CA PHE A 162 12.80 -6.22 11.36
C PHE A 162 11.66 -5.29 11.76
N LEU A 163 10.50 -5.86 12.03
CA LEU A 163 9.39 -5.20 12.71
C LEU A 163 9.56 -5.40 14.21
N LEU A 164 9.42 -4.32 14.98
CA LEU A 164 9.16 -4.36 16.41
C LEU A 164 7.70 -3.96 16.64
N VAL A 165 6.94 -4.77 17.40
CA VAL A 165 5.65 -4.37 17.94
C VAL A 165 5.66 -4.52 19.45
N ILE A 166 5.21 -3.48 20.13
CA ILE A 166 5.03 -3.48 21.57
C ILE A 166 3.55 -3.31 21.86
N ARG A 167 3.01 -4.22 22.67
CA ARG A 167 1.59 -4.22 23.06
C ARG A 167 1.46 -4.11 24.57
N ALA A 168 0.82 -3.04 24.99
CA ALA A 168 0.42 -2.78 26.36
C ALA A 168 -0.65 -1.67 26.37
N GLU A 169 -1.38 -1.52 27.48
CA GLU A 169 -2.30 -0.39 27.63
C GLU A 169 -1.58 0.95 27.77
N GLY A 170 -2.19 2.03 27.29
CA GLY A 170 -1.67 3.40 27.49
C GLY A 170 -0.37 3.70 26.74
N LEU A 171 -0.13 3.03 25.62
CA LEU A 171 0.97 3.36 24.72
C LEU A 171 0.57 4.47 23.75
N SER A 172 1.56 5.28 23.38
CA SER A 172 1.46 6.33 22.35
C SER A 172 2.76 6.35 21.53
N PRO A 173 2.69 6.56 20.20
CA PRO A 173 3.84 6.38 19.31
C PRO A 173 4.76 7.61 19.23
N ASN A 174 4.45 8.71 19.91
CA ASN A 174 5.20 9.97 19.79
C ASN A 174 6.51 9.94 20.61
N VAL A 175 7.44 9.10 20.14
CA VAL A 175 8.73 8.80 20.77
C VAL A 175 9.86 9.12 19.78
N GLN A 176 10.95 9.68 20.29
CA GLN A 176 12.16 9.92 19.52
C GLN A 176 12.75 8.61 19.00
N GLU A 177 13.07 8.57 17.70
CA GLU A 177 13.75 7.43 17.07
C GLU A 177 15.13 7.18 17.69
N THR A 178 15.61 5.94 17.68
CA THR A 178 16.95 5.59 18.21
C THR A 178 18.04 5.60 17.13
N ASP A 179 17.65 5.58 15.84
CA ASP A 179 18.59 5.71 14.73
C ASP A 179 19.11 7.16 14.63
N PRO A 180 20.42 7.41 14.78
CA PRO A 180 21.00 8.74 14.63
C PRO A 180 21.03 9.21 13.17
N GLN A 181 20.67 8.33 12.24
CA GLN A 181 20.64 8.53 10.79
C GLN A 181 21.98 8.82 10.12
N VAL A 182 23.07 8.88 10.88
CA VAL A 182 24.43 9.12 10.42
C VAL A 182 25.41 8.15 11.09
N LEU A 183 26.55 7.91 10.45
CA LEU A 183 27.65 7.12 11.03
C LEU A 183 28.46 7.97 12.01
N GLY A 184 29.23 7.30 12.89
CA GLY A 184 30.11 7.97 13.86
C GLY A 184 29.35 8.66 15.00
N LYS A 185 28.07 8.32 15.20
CA LYS A 185 27.25 8.75 16.33
C LYS A 185 26.74 7.52 17.08
N LYS A 186 26.54 7.67 18.39
CA LYS A 186 25.86 6.64 19.19
C LYS A 186 24.38 6.57 18.81
N PRO A 187 23.72 5.41 18.97
CA PRO A 187 22.26 5.34 19.00
C PRO A 187 21.69 6.40 19.95
N LEU A 188 20.58 7.03 19.55
CA LEU A 188 19.88 8.00 20.39
C LEU A 188 19.07 7.25 21.45
N ILE A 189 18.94 7.87 22.63
CA ILE A 189 18.08 7.36 23.68
C ILE A 189 16.63 7.74 23.33
N ALA A 190 15.74 6.75 23.28
CA ALA A 190 14.33 7.00 23.03
C ALA A 190 13.75 7.90 24.14
N SER A 191 13.22 9.05 23.78
CA SER A 191 12.57 9.98 24.71
C SER A 191 11.17 10.31 24.24
N ALA A 192 10.25 10.51 25.18
CA ALA A 192 8.89 10.87 24.84
C ALA A 192 8.83 12.33 24.35
N LEU A 193 8.09 12.56 23.27
CA LEU A 193 7.86 13.91 22.73
C LEU A 193 6.58 14.55 23.28
N ASP A 194 5.80 13.78 24.04
CA ASP A 194 4.67 14.24 24.84
C ASP A 194 4.48 13.38 26.10
N LYS A 195 3.66 13.86 27.03
CA LYS A 195 3.39 13.16 28.30
C LYS A 195 2.73 11.79 28.10
N LYS A 196 1.94 11.60 27.04
CA LYS A 196 1.24 10.33 26.78
C LYS A 196 2.21 9.22 26.35
N SER A 197 3.38 9.59 25.84
CA SER A 197 4.36 8.67 25.27
C SER A 197 5.49 8.31 26.24
N GLU A 198 5.46 8.82 27.48
CA GLU A 198 6.45 8.54 28.54
C GLU A 198 6.61 7.04 28.78
N ARG A 199 5.49 6.33 28.99
CA ARG A 199 5.47 4.88 29.17
C ARG A 199 6.08 4.14 27.97
N THR A 200 5.74 4.55 26.75
CA THR A 200 6.32 3.95 25.54
C THR A 200 7.83 4.15 25.50
N ALA A 201 8.31 5.36 25.78
CA ALA A 201 9.73 5.68 25.76
C ALA A 201 10.51 4.85 26.80
N GLU A 202 9.99 4.71 28.02
CA GLU A 202 10.60 3.86 29.07
C GLU A 202 10.71 2.40 28.62
N ILE A 203 9.64 1.85 28.04
CA ILE A 203 9.64 0.48 27.52
C ILE A 203 10.66 0.31 26.38
N ILE A 204 10.76 1.29 25.48
CA ILE A 204 11.73 1.25 24.38
C ILE A 204 13.16 1.35 24.90
N GLN A 205 13.43 2.21 25.88
CA GLN A 205 14.74 2.30 26.51
C GLN A 205 15.15 0.97 27.14
N GLU A 206 14.22 0.32 27.87
CA GLU A 206 14.46 -0.99 28.46
C GLU A 206 14.70 -2.06 27.40
N PHE A 207 13.87 -2.10 26.34
CA PHE A 207 14.04 -3.01 25.21
C PHE A 207 15.42 -2.85 24.56
N VAL A 208 15.81 -1.61 24.23
CA VAL A 208 17.11 -1.32 23.59
C VAL A 208 18.27 -1.67 24.52
N SER A 209 18.16 -1.39 25.82
CA SER A 209 19.21 -1.72 26.79
C SER A 209 19.41 -3.23 26.95
N GLN A 210 18.33 -4.02 26.98
CA GLN A 210 18.44 -5.48 27.01
C GLN A 210 19.01 -6.00 25.69
N ALA A 211 18.55 -5.47 24.54
CA ALA A 211 19.05 -5.87 23.23
C ALA A 211 20.56 -5.61 23.06
N GLU A 212 21.05 -4.45 23.50
CA GLU A 212 22.48 -4.11 23.47
C GLU A 212 23.33 -5.16 24.23
N ARG A 213 22.87 -5.61 25.41
CA ARG A 213 23.57 -6.62 26.21
C ARG A 213 23.54 -8.00 25.55
N ILE A 214 22.44 -8.35 24.90
CA ILE A 214 22.24 -9.66 24.25
C ILE A 214 23.06 -9.74 22.96
N LEU A 215 23.12 -8.66 22.19
CA LEU A 215 23.76 -8.62 20.88
C LEU A 215 25.26 -8.31 20.93
N VAL A 216 25.84 -7.96 22.09
CA VAL A 216 27.22 -7.44 22.18
C VAL A 216 28.28 -8.33 21.52
N ASP A 217 28.11 -9.65 21.57
CA ASP A 217 29.04 -10.64 21.00
C ASP A 217 28.66 -11.06 19.56
N GLU A 218 27.56 -10.54 19.01
CA GLU A 218 27.09 -10.85 17.66
C GLU A 218 27.88 -10.07 16.61
N SER A 219 28.09 -10.67 15.43
CA SER A 219 28.80 -10.01 14.34
C SER A 219 28.23 -10.39 12.98
N PRO A 220 28.01 -9.42 12.07
CA PRO A 220 28.30 -7.99 12.18
C PRO A 220 27.23 -7.18 12.95
N ALA A 221 26.17 -7.82 13.44
CA ALA A 221 24.97 -7.17 13.96
C ALA A 221 24.95 -7.06 15.51
N ASN A 222 25.90 -6.33 16.09
CA ASN A 222 26.02 -6.22 17.55
C ASN A 222 25.09 -5.19 18.22
N MET A 223 24.23 -4.51 17.45
CA MET A 223 23.29 -3.52 17.98
C MET A 223 22.06 -3.38 17.09
N LEU A 224 21.04 -2.65 17.54
CA LEU A 224 19.85 -2.32 16.75
C LEU A 224 19.49 -0.83 16.80
N LEU A 225 18.77 -0.39 15.77
CA LEU A 225 18.26 0.98 15.60
C LEU A 225 16.77 0.93 15.24
N LEU A 226 15.95 1.75 15.90
CA LEU A 226 14.49 1.79 15.75
C LEU A 226 14.06 3.12 15.15
N ARG A 227 13.11 3.06 14.21
CA ARG A 227 12.57 4.22 13.51
C ARG A 227 11.07 4.14 13.30
N GLY A 228 10.46 5.32 13.23
CA GLY A 228 9.09 5.52 12.78
C GLY A 228 8.06 4.82 13.66
N PHE A 229 8.17 5.01 14.98
CA PHE A 229 7.14 4.60 15.94
C PHE A 229 5.77 5.06 15.47
N ALA A 230 4.83 4.13 15.40
CA ALA A 230 3.51 4.36 14.85
C ALA A 230 2.50 3.41 15.47
N GLN A 231 1.29 3.90 15.68
CA GLN A 231 0.12 3.13 16.11
C GLN A 231 -0.88 3.11 14.97
N LEU A 232 -1.81 2.15 14.97
CA LEU A 232 -2.90 2.18 14.02
C LEU A 232 -3.62 3.54 14.13
N PRO A 233 -3.77 4.27 13.01
CA PRO A 233 -4.47 5.53 13.02
C PRO A 233 -5.97 5.32 13.27
N ASP A 234 -6.58 6.31 13.93
CA ASP A 234 -8.02 6.42 14.07
C ASP A 234 -8.59 7.21 12.88
N TRP A 235 -8.85 6.49 11.78
CA TRP A 235 -9.41 7.06 10.55
C TRP A 235 -10.85 6.61 10.33
N PRO A 236 -11.67 7.42 9.64
CA PRO A 236 -12.97 6.95 9.16
C PRO A 236 -12.75 5.76 8.23
N LYS A 237 -13.50 4.66 8.41
CA LYS A 237 -13.34 3.44 7.61
C LYS A 237 -14.40 3.37 6.53
N ILE A 238 -14.07 2.72 5.41
CA ILE A 238 -14.95 2.59 4.23
C ILE A 238 -16.36 2.09 4.60
N PRO A 239 -16.54 1.03 5.41
CA PRO A 239 -17.87 0.58 5.80
C PRO A 239 -18.67 1.64 6.55
N ASP A 240 -18.00 2.45 7.37
CA ASP A 240 -18.64 3.45 8.23
C ASP A 240 -19.03 4.71 7.45
N VAL A 241 -18.21 5.14 6.49
CA VAL A 241 -18.42 6.42 5.77
C VAL A 241 -19.00 6.28 4.37
N LEU A 242 -18.89 5.11 3.74
CA LEU A 242 -19.40 4.85 2.40
C LEU A 242 -20.53 3.81 2.38
N ASN A 243 -20.87 3.21 3.53
CA ASN A 243 -21.82 2.10 3.65
C ASN A 243 -21.57 0.99 2.61
N LEU A 244 -20.29 0.65 2.41
CA LEU A 244 -19.84 -0.40 1.51
C LEU A 244 -19.30 -1.57 2.32
N LYS A 245 -19.84 -2.76 2.11
CA LYS A 245 -19.15 -3.98 2.52
C LYS A 245 -18.01 -4.24 1.53
N ALA A 246 -16.77 -4.05 1.97
CA ALA A 246 -15.61 -4.00 1.10
C ALA A 246 -14.66 -5.19 1.31
N ILE A 247 -14.14 -5.76 0.22
CA ILE A 247 -13.17 -6.86 0.23
C ILE A 247 -11.94 -6.54 -0.63
N ALA A 248 -10.77 -6.97 -0.14
CA ALA A 248 -9.48 -6.83 -0.79
C ALA A 248 -8.88 -8.19 -1.16
N ILE A 249 -8.83 -8.47 -2.46
CA ILE A 249 -8.28 -9.67 -3.08
C ILE A 249 -6.90 -9.29 -3.67
N ALA A 250 -5.84 -9.78 -3.03
CA ALA A 250 -4.48 -9.49 -3.44
C ALA A 250 -3.53 -10.62 -3.02
N MET A 251 -2.51 -10.90 -3.83
CA MET A 251 -1.44 -11.85 -3.46
C MET A 251 -0.51 -11.30 -2.36
N TYR A 252 -0.14 -10.02 -2.44
CA TYR A 252 1.00 -9.50 -1.71
C TYR A 252 0.58 -8.86 -0.37
N PRO A 253 1.29 -9.15 0.76
CA PRO A 253 0.88 -8.74 2.11
C PRO A 253 0.59 -7.24 2.28
N MET A 254 1.43 -6.37 1.71
CA MET A 254 1.31 -4.92 1.89
C MET A 254 -0.08 -4.39 1.51
N TYR A 255 -0.65 -4.83 0.38
CA TYR A 255 -1.94 -4.32 -0.11
C TYR A 255 -3.10 -4.84 0.73
N ARG A 256 -3.02 -6.10 1.19
CA ARG A 256 -3.96 -6.69 2.14
C ARG A 256 -3.95 -5.89 3.44
N GLY A 257 -2.77 -5.54 3.95
CA GLY A 257 -2.61 -4.72 5.14
C GLY A 257 -3.17 -3.30 4.99
N VAL A 258 -2.85 -2.60 3.89
CA VAL A 258 -3.37 -1.23 3.63
C VAL A 258 -4.89 -1.23 3.43
N ALA A 259 -5.46 -2.29 2.84
CA ALA A 259 -6.90 -2.44 2.72
C ALA A 259 -7.59 -2.66 4.09
N LYS A 260 -7.02 -3.52 4.95
CA LYS A 260 -7.51 -3.73 6.32
C LYS A 260 -7.49 -2.44 7.14
N LEU A 261 -6.48 -1.58 6.92
CA LEU A 261 -6.34 -0.29 7.59
C LEU A 261 -7.56 0.63 7.40
N VAL A 262 -8.19 0.57 6.22
CA VAL A 262 -9.37 1.37 5.87
C VAL A 262 -10.69 0.60 6.04
N GLY A 263 -10.64 -0.57 6.69
CA GLY A 263 -11.82 -1.37 7.06
C GLY A 263 -12.29 -2.36 6.00
N MET A 264 -11.48 -2.71 5.01
CA MET A 264 -11.81 -3.81 4.08
C MET A 264 -11.53 -5.17 4.73
N GLU A 265 -12.39 -6.14 4.48
CA GLU A 265 -12.06 -7.54 4.73
C GLU A 265 -10.98 -8.00 3.74
N SER A 266 -10.06 -8.87 4.16
CA SER A 266 -9.04 -9.41 3.27
C SER A 266 -8.83 -10.90 3.55
N PRO A 267 -9.30 -11.79 2.64
CA PRO A 267 -9.12 -13.23 2.76
C PRO A 267 -7.64 -13.64 2.66
N ALA A 268 -7.38 -14.95 2.68
CA ALA A 268 -6.04 -15.50 2.42
C ALA A 268 -5.50 -15.02 1.06
N ALA A 269 -4.19 -14.90 0.94
CA ALA A 269 -3.55 -14.46 -0.28
C ALA A 269 -3.85 -15.43 -1.44
N ALA A 270 -4.26 -14.89 -2.57
CA ALA A 270 -4.33 -15.64 -3.81
C ALA A 270 -2.92 -16.04 -4.30
N GLN A 271 -2.84 -17.12 -5.06
CA GLN A 271 -1.60 -17.71 -5.57
C GLN A 271 -1.45 -17.58 -7.10
N SER A 272 -2.54 -17.29 -7.82
CA SER A 272 -2.54 -16.97 -9.25
C SER A 272 -3.53 -15.86 -9.59
N TYR A 273 -3.43 -15.25 -10.78
CA TYR A 273 -4.42 -14.27 -11.24
C TYR A 273 -5.78 -14.92 -11.46
N ASP A 274 -5.81 -16.16 -11.94
CA ASP A 274 -7.05 -16.93 -12.04
C ASP A 274 -7.71 -17.09 -10.68
N GLU A 275 -6.94 -17.38 -9.62
CA GLU A 275 -7.46 -17.48 -8.26
C GLU A 275 -7.99 -16.13 -7.74
N GLU A 276 -7.34 -15.00 -8.09
CA GLU A 276 -7.88 -13.67 -7.75
C GLU A 276 -9.25 -13.44 -8.39
N ILE A 277 -9.47 -13.89 -9.63
CA ILE A 277 -10.77 -13.80 -10.30
C ILE A 277 -11.76 -14.84 -9.78
N ASP A 278 -11.33 -16.07 -9.47
CA ASP A 278 -12.16 -17.08 -8.82
C ASP A 278 -12.69 -16.57 -7.47
N MET A 279 -11.83 -15.90 -6.69
CA MET A 279 -12.22 -15.26 -5.43
C MET A 279 -13.22 -14.12 -5.66
N LEU A 280 -13.01 -13.28 -6.67
CA LEU A 280 -13.96 -12.23 -7.03
C LEU A 280 -15.35 -12.80 -7.35
N GLU A 281 -15.41 -13.86 -8.16
CA GLU A 281 -16.65 -14.55 -8.52
C GLU A 281 -17.32 -15.17 -7.29
N ASN A 282 -16.56 -15.83 -6.42
CA ASN A 282 -17.07 -16.49 -5.22
C ASN A 282 -17.63 -15.50 -4.19
N PHE A 283 -16.99 -14.35 -4.01
CA PHE A 283 -17.41 -13.32 -3.07
C PHE A 283 -18.42 -12.33 -3.65
N TRP A 284 -18.82 -12.50 -4.92
CA TRP A 284 -19.59 -11.50 -5.65
C TRP A 284 -20.88 -11.10 -4.95
N GLU A 285 -21.64 -12.07 -4.43
CA GLU A 285 -22.93 -11.80 -3.78
C GLU A 285 -22.79 -11.16 -2.38
N ASP A 286 -21.66 -11.35 -1.73
CA ASP A 286 -21.47 -11.00 -0.32
C ASP A 286 -20.95 -9.58 -0.07
N TYR A 287 -20.43 -8.90 -1.10
CA TYR A 287 -19.76 -7.60 -0.97
C TYR A 287 -20.24 -6.57 -2.01
N ASP A 288 -20.02 -5.29 -1.72
CA ASP A 288 -20.40 -4.16 -2.56
C ASP A 288 -19.22 -3.55 -3.31
N TYR A 289 -18.02 -3.63 -2.71
CA TYR A 289 -16.80 -3.05 -3.24
C TYR A 289 -15.67 -4.08 -3.22
N PHE A 290 -15.04 -4.25 -4.38
CA PHE A 290 -13.97 -5.21 -4.59
C PHE A 290 -12.72 -4.49 -5.03
N PHE A 291 -11.66 -4.58 -4.23
CA PHE A 291 -10.31 -4.22 -4.63
C PHE A 291 -9.57 -5.48 -5.06
N VAL A 292 -9.22 -5.57 -6.34
CA VAL A 292 -8.46 -6.68 -6.94
C VAL A 292 -7.10 -6.16 -7.39
N HIS A 293 -6.01 -6.78 -6.94
CA HIS A 293 -4.66 -6.24 -7.11
C HIS A 293 -3.67 -7.20 -7.74
N ILE A 294 -3.19 -6.86 -8.94
CA ILE A 294 -2.19 -7.61 -9.70
C ILE A 294 -0.79 -7.04 -9.46
N LYS A 295 0.13 -7.86 -8.93
CA LYS A 295 1.47 -7.37 -8.51
C LYS A 295 2.57 -7.41 -9.58
N LYS A 296 2.64 -8.42 -10.47
CA LYS A 296 3.87 -8.66 -11.25
C LYS A 296 4.19 -7.58 -12.28
N THR A 297 3.23 -6.77 -12.69
CA THR A 297 3.45 -5.63 -13.59
C THR A 297 4.49 -4.66 -13.03
N ASP A 298 4.45 -4.39 -11.72
CA ASP A 298 5.44 -3.54 -11.04
C ASP A 298 6.80 -4.23 -10.90
N SER A 299 6.81 -5.52 -10.51
CA SER A 299 8.07 -6.27 -10.36
C SER A 299 8.90 -6.28 -11.63
N TYR A 300 8.27 -6.51 -12.80
CA TYR A 300 8.98 -6.45 -14.07
C TYR A 300 9.30 -5.02 -14.51
N GLY A 301 8.54 -4.03 -14.04
CA GLY A 301 8.89 -2.60 -14.12
C GLY A 301 10.22 -2.31 -13.42
N GLU A 302 10.37 -2.73 -12.15
CA GLU A 302 11.60 -2.56 -11.37
C GLU A 302 12.80 -3.33 -11.95
N ASP A 303 12.57 -4.53 -12.51
CA ASP A 303 13.62 -5.29 -13.19
C ASP A 303 14.05 -4.65 -14.53
N GLY A 304 13.23 -3.76 -15.08
CA GLY A 304 13.40 -3.19 -16.42
C GLY A 304 13.11 -4.18 -17.54
N ASN A 305 12.26 -5.17 -17.28
CA ASN A 305 11.90 -6.22 -18.21
C ASN A 305 10.61 -5.85 -18.97
N PHE A 306 10.77 -5.09 -20.04
CA PHE A 306 9.67 -4.54 -20.84
C PHE A 306 8.75 -5.65 -21.36
N GLU A 307 9.31 -6.70 -21.97
CA GLU A 307 8.55 -7.80 -22.56
C GLU A 307 7.75 -8.57 -21.52
N LYS A 308 8.30 -8.79 -20.32
CA LYS A 308 7.58 -9.46 -19.24
C LYS A 308 6.46 -8.60 -18.69
N LYS A 309 6.68 -7.30 -18.50
CA LYS A 309 5.60 -6.39 -18.06
C LYS A 309 4.45 -6.36 -19.07
N VAL A 310 4.77 -6.31 -20.37
CA VAL A 310 3.79 -6.46 -21.47
C VAL A 310 2.99 -7.77 -21.34
N GLN A 311 3.67 -8.91 -21.17
CA GLN A 311 3.01 -10.22 -21.03
C GLN A 311 2.07 -10.28 -19.81
N GLU A 312 2.43 -9.65 -18.68
CA GLU A 312 1.55 -9.61 -17.50
C GLU A 312 0.29 -8.78 -17.76
N ILE A 313 0.41 -7.65 -18.47
CA ILE A 313 -0.75 -6.84 -18.88
C ILE A 313 -1.69 -7.63 -19.79
N GLU A 314 -1.14 -8.39 -20.76
CA GLU A 314 -1.93 -9.25 -21.67
C GLU A 314 -2.67 -10.36 -20.92
N LYS A 315 -2.08 -10.92 -19.86
CA LYS A 315 -2.75 -11.92 -19.00
C LYS A 315 -3.96 -11.32 -18.28
N VAL A 316 -3.83 -10.11 -17.74
CA VAL A 316 -4.93 -9.42 -17.07
C VAL A 316 -6.05 -9.10 -18.07
N ASP A 317 -5.69 -8.65 -19.28
CA ASP A 317 -6.67 -8.41 -20.35
C ASP A 317 -7.49 -9.66 -20.68
N ALA A 318 -6.84 -10.82 -20.77
CA ALA A 318 -7.51 -12.09 -21.06
C ALA A 318 -8.52 -12.52 -19.99
N LEU A 319 -8.37 -12.05 -18.75
CA LEU A 319 -9.28 -12.31 -17.62
C LEU A 319 -10.45 -11.33 -17.54
N LEU A 320 -10.35 -10.17 -18.19
CA LEU A 320 -11.38 -9.13 -18.16
C LEU A 320 -12.79 -9.61 -18.57
N PRO A 321 -12.98 -10.52 -19.55
CA PRO A 321 -14.31 -11.06 -19.87
C PRO A 321 -15.01 -11.72 -18.68
N ARG A 322 -14.26 -12.38 -17.77
CA ARG A 322 -14.83 -12.99 -16.56
C ARG A 322 -15.35 -11.93 -15.59
N ILE A 323 -14.57 -10.87 -15.37
CA ILE A 323 -14.97 -9.73 -14.53
C ILE A 323 -16.22 -9.06 -15.11
N MET A 324 -16.26 -8.85 -16.43
CA MET A 324 -17.41 -8.23 -17.09
C MET A 324 -18.67 -9.11 -17.09
N ALA A 325 -18.52 -10.45 -17.04
CA ALA A 325 -19.64 -11.38 -16.93
C ALA A 325 -20.37 -11.27 -15.58
N LEU A 326 -19.70 -10.77 -14.54
CA LEU A 326 -20.31 -10.45 -13.24
C LEU A 326 -21.20 -9.18 -13.29
N ASP A 327 -21.17 -8.43 -14.39
CA ASP A 327 -21.95 -7.21 -14.63
C ASP A 327 -21.76 -6.11 -13.56
N PRO A 328 -20.50 -5.68 -13.28
CA PRO A 328 -20.23 -4.60 -12.34
C PRO A 328 -20.94 -3.30 -12.76
N SER A 329 -21.50 -2.58 -11.79
CA SER A 329 -22.11 -1.26 -12.05
C SER A 329 -21.05 -0.20 -12.34
N VAL A 330 -19.88 -0.35 -11.72
CA VAL A 330 -18.67 0.42 -11.97
C VAL A 330 -17.48 -0.53 -12.01
N LEU A 331 -16.68 -0.44 -13.06
CA LEU A 331 -15.38 -1.09 -13.14
C LEU A 331 -14.31 -0.04 -13.40
N ILE A 332 -13.29 -0.02 -12.56
CA ILE A 332 -12.15 0.88 -12.68
C ILE A 332 -10.91 0.02 -12.92
N ILE A 333 -10.17 0.31 -14.00
CA ILE A 333 -8.91 -0.34 -14.32
C ILE A 333 -7.81 0.72 -14.31
N THR A 334 -6.79 0.53 -13.48
CA THR A 334 -5.67 1.47 -13.37
C THR A 334 -4.45 0.81 -12.73
N GLY A 335 -3.40 1.58 -12.46
CA GLY A 335 -2.36 1.23 -11.49
C GLY A 335 -2.39 2.20 -10.31
N ASP A 336 -1.71 1.86 -9.22
CA ASP A 336 -1.49 2.76 -8.09
C ASP A 336 -0.40 3.79 -8.39
N HIS A 337 0.62 3.40 -9.16
CA HIS A 337 1.68 4.29 -9.64
C HIS A 337 2.23 3.90 -11.01
N SER A 338 3.18 4.71 -11.50
CA SER A 338 3.94 4.41 -12.71
C SER A 338 5.30 3.82 -12.33
N THR A 339 5.60 2.61 -12.81
CA THR A 339 6.93 1.97 -12.70
C THR A 339 7.46 1.63 -14.09
N PRO A 340 8.00 2.61 -14.84
CA PRO A 340 8.47 2.38 -16.19
C PRO A 340 9.72 1.48 -16.22
N CYS A 341 9.74 0.47 -17.08
CA CYS A 341 10.89 -0.41 -17.26
C CYS A 341 12.18 0.35 -17.63
N LEU A 342 12.05 1.44 -18.39
CA LEU A 342 13.17 2.34 -18.71
C LEU A 342 13.82 2.94 -17.45
N MET A 343 13.02 3.21 -16.42
CA MET A 343 13.48 3.85 -15.18
C MET A 343 13.87 2.87 -14.08
N LYS A 344 13.33 1.64 -14.11
CA LYS A 344 13.59 0.58 -13.11
C LYS A 344 13.25 0.98 -11.67
N LYS A 345 12.26 1.87 -11.52
CA LYS A 345 11.79 2.42 -10.24
C LYS A 345 10.47 3.14 -10.44
N HIS A 346 9.78 3.38 -9.34
CA HIS A 346 8.59 4.23 -9.33
C HIS A 346 8.91 5.63 -9.86
N SER A 347 7.93 6.24 -10.52
CA SER A 347 8.04 7.58 -11.09
C SER A 347 6.81 8.43 -10.77
N TRP A 348 6.95 9.74 -10.92
CA TRP A 348 5.90 10.73 -10.70
C TRP A 348 4.95 10.88 -11.90
N HIS A 349 5.06 10.02 -12.92
CA HIS A 349 4.20 10.10 -14.09
C HIS A 349 2.75 9.76 -13.72
N PRO A 350 1.76 10.55 -14.18
CA PRO A 350 0.36 10.20 -14.03
C PRO A 350 0.04 8.82 -14.63
N VAL A 351 -0.90 8.11 -14.02
CA VAL A 351 -1.18 6.70 -14.30
C VAL A 351 -2.44 6.55 -15.16
N PRO A 352 -2.44 5.69 -16.20
CA PRO A 352 -3.64 5.37 -17.00
C PRO A 352 -4.84 4.97 -16.15
N LEU A 353 -5.99 5.58 -16.41
CA LEU A 353 -7.26 5.33 -15.73
C LEU A 353 -8.33 5.06 -16.78
N LEU A 354 -8.95 3.88 -16.70
CA LEU A 354 -10.17 3.53 -17.41
C LEU A 354 -11.29 3.42 -16.38
N PHE A 355 -12.35 4.20 -16.56
CA PHE A 355 -13.53 4.21 -15.70
C PHE A 355 -14.77 3.82 -16.51
N TYR A 356 -15.24 2.60 -16.30
CA TYR A 356 -16.44 2.05 -16.92
C TYR A 356 -17.64 2.13 -15.95
N SER A 357 -18.79 2.54 -16.47
CA SER A 357 -20.09 2.41 -15.83
C SER A 357 -21.18 2.48 -16.89
N LYS A 358 -22.33 1.85 -16.64
CA LYS A 358 -23.53 2.00 -17.47
C LYS A 358 -24.03 3.45 -17.55
N MET A 359 -23.63 4.30 -16.60
CA MET A 359 -23.99 5.71 -16.50
C MET A 359 -22.88 6.67 -16.99
N CYS A 360 -21.75 6.14 -17.50
CA CYS A 360 -20.69 6.97 -18.05
C CYS A 360 -21.13 7.72 -19.31
N ARG A 361 -20.49 8.86 -19.55
CA ARG A 361 -20.48 9.49 -20.88
C ARG A 361 -19.21 9.02 -21.58
N PRO A 362 -19.27 8.07 -22.51
CA PRO A 362 -18.08 7.47 -23.09
C PRO A 362 -17.30 8.49 -23.93
N ASP A 363 -15.97 8.40 -23.88
CA ASP A 363 -15.08 9.25 -24.67
C ASP A 363 -15.01 8.83 -26.15
N ASN A 364 -15.51 7.64 -26.49
CA ASN A 364 -15.40 7.00 -27.82
C ASN A 364 -13.94 6.85 -28.29
N ILE A 365 -13.03 6.54 -27.35
CA ILE A 365 -11.62 6.25 -27.62
C ILE A 365 -11.41 4.74 -27.55
N ALA A 366 -11.19 4.09 -28.69
CA ALA A 366 -11.06 2.64 -28.80
C ALA A 366 -9.63 2.12 -28.52
N SER A 367 -8.99 2.62 -27.48
CA SER A 367 -7.73 2.06 -26.97
C SER A 367 -7.46 2.50 -25.53
N PHE A 368 -6.82 1.62 -24.74
CA PHE A 368 -6.37 1.93 -23.38
C PHE A 368 -4.85 2.00 -23.30
N GLY A 369 -4.33 3.18 -22.95
CA GLY A 369 -2.90 3.47 -22.87
C GLY A 369 -2.65 4.91 -22.48
N GLU A 370 -1.42 5.26 -22.10
CA GLU A 370 -1.04 6.60 -21.65
C GLU A 370 -1.44 7.68 -22.68
N SER A 371 -1.16 7.45 -23.97
CA SER A 371 -1.47 8.41 -25.03
C SER A 371 -2.97 8.58 -25.27
N ALA A 372 -3.76 7.51 -25.13
CA ALA A 372 -5.22 7.57 -25.22
C ALA A 372 -5.83 8.29 -24.02
N CYS A 373 -5.38 7.93 -22.82
CA CYS A 373 -5.77 8.54 -21.55
C CYS A 373 -5.51 10.05 -21.50
N ARG A 374 -4.47 10.55 -22.17
CA ARG A 374 -4.22 12.00 -22.28
C ARG A 374 -5.36 12.79 -22.94
N ARG A 375 -6.22 12.13 -23.72
CA ARG A 375 -7.34 12.75 -24.44
C ARG A 375 -8.70 12.48 -23.77
N GLY A 376 -8.72 11.70 -22.68
CA GLY A 376 -9.95 11.31 -22.02
C GLY A 376 -10.57 12.41 -21.17
N SER A 377 -11.88 12.32 -20.92
CA SER A 377 -12.66 13.36 -20.25
C SER A 377 -12.36 13.51 -18.76
N LEU A 378 -11.75 12.53 -18.10
CA LEU A 378 -11.27 12.66 -16.71
C LEU A 378 -10.03 13.57 -16.61
N GLY A 379 -9.40 13.89 -17.75
CA GLY A 379 -8.24 14.77 -17.83
C GLY A 379 -6.91 14.07 -17.55
N VAL A 380 -5.84 14.86 -17.51
CA VAL A 380 -4.44 14.37 -17.45
C VAL A 380 -3.85 14.27 -16.05
N ARG A 381 -4.58 14.73 -15.03
CA ARG A 381 -4.14 14.82 -13.63
C ARG A 381 -5.32 14.67 -12.67
N PHE A 382 -6.18 13.69 -12.90
CA PHE A 382 -7.29 13.39 -12.00
C PHE A 382 -6.75 13.03 -10.61
N PRO A 383 -7.20 13.67 -9.52
CA PRO A 383 -6.71 13.31 -8.19
C PRO A 383 -7.21 11.92 -7.79
N ALA A 384 -6.32 10.96 -7.52
CA ALA A 384 -6.71 9.58 -7.22
C ALA A 384 -7.68 9.48 -6.03
N TYR A 385 -7.52 10.33 -5.01
CA TYR A 385 -8.40 10.38 -3.84
C TYR A 385 -9.83 10.87 -4.12
N GLU A 386 -10.13 11.36 -5.32
CA GLU A 386 -11.50 11.66 -5.75
C GLU A 386 -12.16 10.47 -6.47
N LEU A 387 -11.43 9.39 -6.74
CA LEU A 387 -11.89 8.25 -7.54
C LEU A 387 -13.07 7.53 -6.89
N MET A 388 -13.00 7.29 -5.57
CA MET A 388 -14.11 6.67 -4.84
C MET A 388 -15.37 7.53 -4.86
N ASN A 389 -15.23 8.86 -4.84
CA ASN A 389 -16.37 9.75 -4.90
C ASN A 389 -17.10 9.61 -6.24
N LEU A 390 -16.34 9.56 -7.33
CA LEU A 390 -16.86 9.33 -8.66
C LEU A 390 -17.47 7.92 -8.80
N ALA A 391 -16.83 6.90 -8.24
CA ALA A 391 -17.33 5.52 -8.22
C ALA A 391 -18.69 5.42 -7.52
N MET A 392 -18.83 6.03 -6.35
CA MET A 392 -20.09 6.05 -5.59
C MET A 392 -21.21 6.74 -6.36
N ALA A 393 -20.92 7.86 -7.03
CA ALA A 393 -21.89 8.56 -7.86
C ALA A 393 -22.38 7.68 -9.03
N HIS A 394 -21.46 7.06 -9.76
CA HIS A 394 -21.79 6.19 -10.90
C HIS A 394 -22.45 4.87 -10.49
N ALA A 395 -22.23 4.41 -9.27
CA ALA A 395 -22.95 3.29 -8.67
C ALA A 395 -24.35 3.67 -8.17
N GLY A 396 -24.76 4.95 -8.27
CA GLY A 396 -26.06 5.41 -7.79
C GLY A 396 -26.19 5.39 -6.26
N ARG A 397 -25.07 5.49 -5.55
CA ARG A 397 -25.00 5.39 -4.08
C ARG A 397 -24.96 6.75 -3.37
N LEU A 398 -25.16 7.85 -4.09
CA LEU A 398 -25.13 9.20 -3.53
C LEU A 398 -26.44 9.95 -3.80
N GLU A 399 -26.96 10.62 -2.77
CA GLU A 399 -28.07 11.57 -2.86
C GLU A 399 -27.62 12.92 -3.43
N LYS A 400 -28.61 13.73 -3.76
CA LYS A 400 -28.40 15.11 -4.17
C LYS A 400 -27.90 15.94 -2.97
N PHE A 401 -26.88 16.75 -3.20
CA PHE A 401 -26.41 17.70 -2.19
C PHE A 401 -27.36 18.91 -2.06
N GLY A 402 -27.90 19.11 -0.86
CA GLY A 402 -28.57 20.36 -0.45
C GLY A 402 -30.03 20.55 -0.89
N ALA A 403 -30.75 19.48 -1.28
CA ALA A 403 -32.17 19.56 -1.60
C ALA A 403 -32.87 18.21 -1.53
#